data_AF-A0A078B3P1-F1
#
_entry.id   AF-A0A078B3P1-F1
#
_cell.length_a   1.000
_cell.length_b   1.000
_cell.length_c   1.000
_cell.angle_alpha   90.00
_cell.angle_beta   90.00
_cell.angle_gamma   90.00
#
_symmetry.space_group_name_H-M   'P 1'
#
loop_
_entity.id
_entity.type
_entity.pdbx_description
1 polymer ?
#
loop_
_entity_poly.entity_id
_entity_poly.type
_entity_poly.pdbx_seq_one_letter_code
_entity_poly.pdbx_strand_id
1 'polypeptide(L)'
;MSTNIQSSPAVKMSFPVGMFTNSYLFGQSAKNFMLAAGFFFGITVIRYLFRANKRSEFDYYPHDKVIEICKFCQIIKDQQCNLYNDEDVMAFSDGGPLAKQHLLIVPHKHIRHINTIESTPESLALLKKMQKVALDLLKQIHLKEFEKQQALSDKPLEFKEGQYLLGFHRSFAISVDHLHMHAFELPFKSTFIYWRKTCWIFFMKIEDLISYIEKQIERQLQRKVTF
;
A
#
# COMPACT_ATOMS: atom_id res chain seq x y z
N MET A 1 -64.00 -46.13 -41.54
CA MET A 1 -65.25 -45.47 -41.98
C MET A 1 -65.05 -43.98 -41.88
N SER A 2 -65.21 -43.32 -43.02
CA SER A 2 -65.10 -41.90 -43.26
C SER A 2 -66.04 -41.09 -42.37
N THR A 3 -65.62 -39.91 -41.92
CA THR A 3 -66.43 -38.70 -42.10
C THR A 3 -65.55 -37.47 -42.15
N ASN A 4 -65.82 -36.73 -43.22
CA ASN A 4 -65.35 -35.41 -43.61
C ASN A 4 -65.94 -34.35 -42.65
N ILE A 5 -65.39 -33.13 -42.60
CA ILE A 5 -66.16 -31.87 -42.77
C ILE A 5 -65.32 -30.61 -42.44
N GLN A 6 -65.18 -29.81 -43.52
CA GLN A 6 -65.23 -28.35 -43.69
C GLN A 6 -64.19 -27.40 -43.08
N SER A 7 -63.79 -26.51 -44.01
CA SER A 7 -62.91 -25.37 -43.93
C SER A 7 -63.64 -24.04 -43.71
N SER A 8 -62.85 -23.05 -43.25
CA SER A 8 -62.96 -21.58 -43.39
C SER A 8 -63.43 -20.79 -42.14
N PRO A 9 -63.06 -19.50 -41.97
CA PRO A 9 -62.03 -18.69 -42.63
C PRO A 9 -61.00 -18.04 -41.67
N ALA A 10 -59.99 -17.42 -42.29
CA ALA A 10 -58.85 -16.77 -41.67
C ALA A 10 -59.20 -15.56 -40.77
N VAL A 11 -58.60 -15.51 -39.58
CA VAL A 11 -58.52 -14.32 -38.75
C VAL A 11 -57.11 -13.72 -38.91
N LYS A 12 -57.03 -12.55 -39.55
CA LYS A 12 -55.84 -11.69 -39.53
C LYS A 12 -55.67 -11.13 -38.11
N MET A 13 -54.60 -11.51 -37.41
CA MET A 13 -54.09 -10.74 -36.27
C MET A 13 -52.75 -10.14 -36.65
N SER A 14 -52.73 -8.81 -36.68
CA SER A 14 -51.60 -7.93 -36.87
C SER A 14 -50.63 -8.03 -35.69
N PHE A 15 -49.33 -8.10 -36.00
CA PHE A 15 -48.25 -7.95 -35.03
C PHE A 15 -48.06 -6.46 -34.68
N PRO A 16 -48.04 -6.07 -33.39
CA PRO A 16 -47.52 -4.77 -33.02
C PRO A 16 -45.98 -4.80 -33.05
N VAL A 17 -45.44 -3.84 -33.78
CA VAL A 17 -44.02 -3.48 -33.84
C VAL A 17 -43.62 -2.85 -32.49
N GLY A 18 -42.50 -3.31 -31.93
CA GLY A 18 -41.64 -2.50 -31.06
C GLY A 18 -41.77 -2.73 -29.55
N MET A 19 -40.75 -3.35 -28.97
CA MET A 19 -40.26 -2.95 -27.65
C MET A 19 -38.74 -2.90 -27.70
N PHE A 20 -38.25 -1.67 -27.90
CA PHE A 20 -36.85 -1.33 -27.76
C PHE A 20 -36.41 -1.49 -26.30
N THR A 21 -35.16 -1.91 -26.16
CA THR A 21 -34.44 -2.18 -24.92
C THR A 21 -34.41 -0.97 -23.99
N ASN A 22 -34.73 -1.18 -22.70
CA ASN A 22 -34.57 -0.17 -21.67
C ASN A 22 -33.12 -0.14 -21.17
N SER A 23 -32.24 0.47 -21.97
CA SER A 23 -30.83 0.71 -21.70
C SER A 23 -30.57 1.93 -20.77
N TYR A 24 -31.63 2.57 -20.27
CA TYR A 24 -31.52 3.84 -19.55
C TYR A 24 -31.27 3.70 -18.04
N LEU A 25 -31.78 2.64 -17.40
CA LEU A 25 -31.67 2.47 -15.94
C LEU A 25 -30.31 1.92 -15.47
N PHE A 26 -29.59 1.15 -16.30
CA PHE A 26 -28.21 0.73 -16.01
C PHE A 26 -27.20 1.89 -16.14
N GLY A 27 -27.51 2.91 -16.96
CA GLY A 27 -26.63 4.03 -17.23
C GLY A 27 -26.51 5.04 -16.10
N GLN A 28 -27.55 5.23 -15.26
CA GLN A 28 -27.50 6.19 -14.15
C GLN A 28 -26.65 5.71 -12.97
N SER A 29 -26.69 4.40 -12.65
CA SER A 29 -25.84 3.81 -11.61
C SER A 29 -24.35 3.87 -11.97
N ALA A 30 -24.01 3.54 -13.23
CA ALA A 30 -22.64 3.65 -13.73
C ALA A 30 -22.15 5.10 -13.81
N LYS A 31 -23.03 6.06 -14.17
CA LYS A 31 -22.69 7.49 -14.19
C LYS A 31 -22.47 8.05 -12.80
N ASN A 32 -23.29 7.69 -11.82
CA ASN A 32 -23.10 8.09 -10.42
C ASN A 32 -21.86 7.43 -9.79
N PHE A 33 -21.53 6.19 -10.18
CA PHE A 33 -20.28 5.52 -9.79
C PHE A 33 -19.05 6.16 -10.44
N MET A 34 -19.13 6.53 -11.73
CA MET A 34 -18.07 7.25 -12.46
C MET A 34 -17.89 8.69 -11.95
N LEU A 35 -18.97 9.38 -11.58
CA LEU A 35 -18.93 10.70 -10.93
C LEU A 35 -18.37 10.62 -9.52
N ALA A 36 -18.74 9.61 -8.72
CA ALA A 36 -18.16 9.38 -7.40
C ALA A 36 -16.69 8.97 -7.48
N ALA A 37 -16.33 8.07 -8.39
CA ALA A 37 -14.94 7.69 -8.67
C ALA A 37 -14.13 8.90 -9.16
N GLY A 38 -14.69 9.74 -10.03
CA GLY A 38 -14.09 10.99 -10.49
C GLY A 38 -13.96 12.05 -9.38
N PHE A 39 -14.88 12.10 -8.42
CA PHE A 39 -14.81 12.97 -7.25
C PHE A 39 -13.75 12.50 -6.25
N PHE A 40 -13.63 11.20 -6.00
CA PHE A 40 -12.53 10.62 -5.20
C PHE A 40 -11.17 10.76 -5.91
N PHE A 41 -11.12 10.57 -7.23
CA PHE A 41 -9.91 10.80 -8.02
C PHE A 41 -9.54 12.29 -8.02
N GLY A 42 -10.53 13.19 -8.14
CA GLY A 42 -10.35 14.64 -8.04
C GLY A 42 -9.82 15.08 -6.68
N ILE A 43 -10.42 14.62 -5.57
CA ILE A 43 -9.90 14.89 -4.20
C ILE A 43 -8.51 14.29 -4.01
N THR A 44 -8.24 13.09 -4.55
CA THR A 44 -6.93 12.43 -4.44
C THR A 44 -5.86 13.16 -5.24
N VAL A 45 -6.17 13.62 -6.45
CA VAL A 45 -5.27 14.44 -7.29
C VAL A 45 -5.06 15.82 -6.68
N ILE A 46 -6.10 16.45 -6.13
CA ILE A 46 -5.99 17.72 -5.41
C ILE A 46 -5.11 17.53 -4.16
N ARG A 47 -5.36 16.50 -3.32
CA ARG A 47 -4.49 16.19 -2.16
C ARG A 47 -3.07 15.84 -2.59
N TYR A 48 -2.87 15.14 -3.70
CA TYR A 48 -1.57 14.85 -4.28
C TYR A 48 -0.84 16.12 -4.68
N LEU A 49 -1.46 17.00 -5.47
CA LEU A 49 -0.85 18.27 -5.90
C LEU A 49 -0.59 19.21 -4.71
N PHE A 50 -1.52 19.26 -3.74
CA PHE A 50 -1.35 20.05 -2.52
C PHE A 50 -0.33 19.46 -1.53
N ARG A 51 -0.03 18.15 -1.54
CA ARG A 51 0.89 17.54 -0.57
C ARG A 51 2.27 17.21 -1.16
N ALA A 52 2.36 16.93 -2.46
CA ALA A 52 3.60 16.67 -3.16
C ALA A 52 4.43 17.95 -3.42
N ASN A 53 3.77 19.12 -3.46
CA ASN A 53 4.42 20.38 -3.88
C ASN A 53 4.40 21.51 -2.83
N LYS A 54 3.75 21.30 -1.68
CA LYS A 54 3.84 22.25 -0.56
C LYS A 54 5.04 21.84 0.29
N ARG A 55 6.03 22.74 0.44
CA ARG A 55 6.84 22.75 1.66
C ARG A 55 5.84 22.72 2.81
N SER A 56 5.89 21.69 3.63
CA SER A 56 4.91 21.60 4.72
C SER A 56 5.34 22.55 5.82
N GLU A 57 4.38 22.91 6.66
CA GLU A 57 4.63 23.64 7.90
C GLU A 57 5.75 23.02 8.74
N PHE A 58 5.95 21.69 8.65
CA PHE A 58 7.05 20.98 9.33
C PHE A 58 8.44 21.34 8.82
N ASP A 59 8.59 21.77 7.57
CA ASP A 59 9.91 22.14 7.03
C ASP A 59 10.42 23.47 7.64
N TYR A 60 9.57 24.20 8.38
CA TYR A 60 9.90 25.45 9.06
C TYR A 60 9.99 25.31 10.59
N TYR A 61 9.68 24.13 11.14
CA TYR A 61 9.73 23.92 12.57
C TYR A 61 11.16 23.57 13.05
N PRO A 62 11.62 24.17 14.16
CA PRO A 62 12.87 23.74 14.77
C PRO A 62 12.74 22.28 15.24
N HIS A 63 13.86 21.57 15.28
CA HIS A 63 13.89 20.10 15.42
C HIS A 63 13.17 19.60 16.69
N ASP A 64 13.26 20.35 17.78
CA ASP A 64 12.54 20.13 19.04
C ASP A 64 11.01 20.14 18.83
N LYS A 65 10.48 21.10 18.09
CA LYS A 65 9.04 21.21 17.81
C LYS A 65 8.54 20.13 16.85
N VAL A 66 9.38 19.64 15.93
CA VAL A 66 9.03 18.49 15.07
C VAL A 66 8.80 17.22 15.91
N ILE A 67 9.66 16.99 16.91
CA ILE A 67 9.54 15.84 17.81
C ILE A 67 8.21 15.86 18.58
N GLU A 68 7.76 17.03 19.02
CA GLU A 68 6.51 17.18 19.76
C GLU A 68 5.26 16.90 18.93
N ILE A 69 5.29 17.13 17.61
CA ILE A 69 4.10 16.99 16.76
C ILE A 69 4.09 15.63 16.04
N CYS A 70 5.25 15.05 15.75
CA CYS A 70 5.35 13.77 15.06
C CYS A 70 5.16 12.60 16.02
N LYS A 71 4.06 11.84 15.85
CA LYS A 71 3.77 10.63 16.65
C LYS A 71 4.93 9.61 16.64
N PHE A 72 5.60 9.43 15.51
CA PHE A 72 6.71 8.47 15.44
C PHE A 72 7.97 8.99 16.11
N CYS A 73 8.26 10.29 16.03
CA CYS A 73 9.33 10.90 16.82
C CYS A 73 9.08 10.76 18.32
N GLN A 74 7.83 10.90 18.78
CA GLN A 74 7.47 10.65 20.18
C GLN A 74 7.74 9.19 20.58
N ILE A 75 7.30 8.22 19.77
CA ILE A 75 7.57 6.79 20.01
C ILE A 75 9.08 6.52 20.09
N ILE A 76 9.87 7.11 19.19
CA ILE A 76 11.34 7.00 19.20
C ILE A 76 11.93 7.60 20.48
N LYS A 77 11.49 8.81 20.84
CA LYS A 77 11.95 9.53 22.05
C LYS A 77 11.63 8.75 23.33
N ASP A 78 10.42 8.22 23.43
CA ASP A 78 9.96 7.46 24.59
C ASP A 78 10.49 6.02 24.60
N GLN A 79 11.28 5.63 23.58
CA GLN A 79 11.82 4.29 23.37
C GLN A 79 10.74 3.20 23.44
N GLN A 80 9.53 3.52 22.98
CA GLN A 80 8.39 2.60 22.95
C GLN A 80 8.52 1.64 21.76
N CYS A 81 9.53 0.79 21.82
CA CYS A 81 9.84 -0.22 20.82
C CYS A 81 9.57 -1.62 21.38
N ASN A 82 8.87 -2.46 20.61
CA ASN A 82 8.62 -3.85 20.99
C ASN A 82 9.44 -4.89 20.19
N LEU A 83 10.15 -4.50 19.11
CA LEU A 83 10.84 -5.47 18.24
C LEU A 83 12.34 -5.21 18.05
N TYR A 84 12.73 -3.98 17.69
CA TYR A 84 14.13 -3.66 17.38
C TYR A 84 14.41 -2.17 17.52
N ASN A 85 15.54 -1.81 18.10
CA ASN A 85 15.98 -0.42 18.17
C ASN A 85 17.51 -0.38 18.13
N ASP A 86 18.06 0.35 17.16
CA ASP A 86 19.49 0.67 17.07
C ASP A 86 19.69 2.19 16.89
N GLU A 87 20.91 2.60 16.51
CA GLU A 87 21.28 4.01 16.36
C GLU A 87 20.58 4.72 15.18
N ASP A 88 20.16 3.98 14.14
CA ASP A 88 19.59 4.56 12.92
C ASP A 88 18.09 4.29 12.79
N VAL A 89 17.62 3.12 13.24
CA VAL A 89 16.26 2.63 12.98
C VAL A 89 15.63 1.98 14.21
N MET A 90 14.30 2.13 14.28
CA MET A 90 13.44 1.47 15.24
C MET A 90 12.36 0.68 14.48
N ALA A 91 12.00 -0.49 15.00
CA ALA A 91 10.92 -1.31 14.46
C ALA A 91 9.90 -1.68 15.55
N PHE A 92 8.63 -1.62 15.17
CA PHE A 92 7.52 -2.00 16.05
C PHE A 92 6.38 -2.64 15.26
N SER A 93 5.53 -3.39 15.97
CA SER A 93 4.32 -3.99 15.39
C SER A 93 3.27 -2.93 15.10
N ASP A 94 2.57 -3.03 13.96
CA ASP A 94 1.40 -2.19 13.69
C ASP A 94 0.27 -2.56 14.65
N GLY A 95 -0.39 -1.56 15.24
CA GLY A 95 -1.49 -1.78 16.18
C GLY A 95 -2.76 -2.35 15.54
N GLY A 96 -2.90 -2.27 14.22
CA GLY A 96 -4.02 -2.81 13.44
C GLY A 96 -3.53 -3.69 12.30
N PRO A 97 -2.93 -4.87 12.57
CA PRO A 97 -2.27 -5.66 11.54
C PRO A 97 -3.25 -6.08 10.44
N LEU A 98 -2.87 -5.82 9.18
CA LEU A 98 -3.70 -6.12 8.00
C LEU A 98 -3.31 -7.41 7.28
N ALA A 99 -2.13 -7.92 7.59
CA ALA A 99 -1.60 -9.20 7.12
C ALA A 99 -1.20 -10.09 8.29
N LYS A 100 -0.72 -11.31 8.02
CA LYS A 100 -0.28 -12.27 9.04
C LYS A 100 0.68 -11.61 10.02
N GLN A 101 1.71 -10.95 9.48
CA GLN A 101 2.54 -10.00 10.21
C GLN A 101 2.49 -8.65 9.52
N HIS A 102 2.50 -7.58 10.31
CA HIS A 102 2.55 -6.20 9.81
C HIS A 102 3.41 -5.39 10.77
N LEU A 103 4.64 -5.14 10.35
CA LEU A 103 5.62 -4.36 11.10
C LEU A 103 5.83 -3.00 10.44
N LEU A 104 6.30 -2.05 11.25
CA LEU A 104 6.70 -0.72 10.82
C LEU A 104 8.16 -0.53 11.19
N ILE A 105 8.99 -0.20 10.19
CA ILE A 105 10.41 0.13 10.37
C ILE A 105 10.55 1.62 10.08
N VAL A 106 11.12 2.35 11.03
CA VAL A 106 11.13 3.81 11.08
C VAL A 106 12.55 4.29 11.38
N PRO A 107 13.11 5.26 10.63
CA PRO A 107 14.40 5.87 10.96
C PRO A 107 14.26 6.81 12.17
N HIS A 108 15.32 6.92 12.96
CA HIS A 108 15.40 7.88 14.07
C HIS A 108 15.37 9.32 13.55
N LYS A 109 16.09 9.58 12.46
CA LYS A 109 16.03 10.86 11.75
C LYS A 109 14.62 11.06 11.19
N HIS A 110 14.03 12.23 11.49
CA HIS A 110 12.76 12.60 10.89
C HIS A 110 12.92 12.88 9.40
N ILE A 111 12.48 11.92 8.59
CA ILE A 111 12.30 12.06 7.15
C ILE A 111 10.81 11.96 6.91
N ARG A 112 10.19 12.87 6.15
CA ARG A 112 8.72 12.93 6.08
C ARG A 112 8.12 11.74 5.34
N HIS A 113 8.61 11.49 4.13
CA HIS A 113 8.15 10.40 3.27
C HIS A 113 9.11 10.15 2.10
N ILE A 114 8.79 9.18 1.24
CA ILE A 114 9.69 8.75 0.16
C ILE A 114 10.12 9.86 -0.80
N ASN A 115 9.29 10.89 -1.03
CA ASN A 115 9.62 12.01 -1.92
C ASN A 115 10.63 12.98 -1.32
N THR A 116 10.83 12.96 0.01
CA THR A 116 11.78 13.85 0.71
C THR A 116 13.10 13.15 1.00
N ILE A 117 13.30 11.93 0.50
CA ILE A 117 14.57 11.21 0.64
C ILE A 117 15.57 11.83 -0.33
N GLU A 118 16.72 12.25 0.20
CA GLU A 118 17.80 12.76 -0.60
C GLU A 118 18.48 11.64 -1.39
N SER A 119 18.91 11.91 -2.61
CA SER A 119 19.66 10.94 -3.41
C SER A 119 21.15 10.94 -3.01
N THR A 120 21.43 10.46 -1.79
CA THR A 120 22.77 10.38 -1.21
C THR A 120 23.14 8.93 -0.87
N PRO A 121 24.44 8.57 -0.83
CA PRO A 121 24.88 7.24 -0.38
C PRO A 121 24.39 6.88 1.03
N GLU A 122 24.30 7.87 1.92
CA GLU A 122 23.76 7.70 3.28
C GLU A 122 22.28 7.29 3.26
N SER A 123 21.45 7.97 2.47
CA SER A 123 20.03 7.64 2.33
C SER A 123 19.83 6.24 1.73
N LEU A 124 20.68 5.87 0.78
CA LEU A 124 20.68 4.52 0.20
C LEU A 124 21.06 3.46 1.25
N ALA A 125 22.08 3.71 2.06
CA ALA A 125 22.49 2.82 3.14
C ALA A 125 21.39 2.65 4.18
N LEU A 126 20.71 3.75 4.56
CA LEU A 126 19.57 3.73 5.46
C LEU A 126 18.44 2.84 4.92
N LEU A 127 18.05 3.01 3.65
CA LEU A 127 16.99 2.20 3.01
C LEU A 127 17.36 0.70 2.98
N LYS A 128 18.61 0.36 2.66
CA LYS A 128 19.10 -1.02 2.69
C LYS A 128 19.11 -1.58 4.11
N LYS A 129 19.48 -0.78 5.11
CA LYS A 129 19.43 -1.16 6.53
C LYS A 129 17.99 -1.44 6.96
N MET A 130 17.04 -0.56 6.63
CA MET A 130 15.62 -0.77 6.91
C MET A 130 15.11 -2.07 6.27
N GLN A 131 15.45 -2.33 5.00
CA GLN A 131 15.11 -3.59 4.31
C GLN A 131 15.65 -4.82 5.05
N LYS A 132 16.93 -4.79 5.42
CA LYS A 132 17.58 -5.90 6.14
C LYS A 132 16.89 -6.17 7.48
N VAL A 133 16.70 -5.14 8.31
CA VAL A 133 16.06 -5.26 9.62
C VAL A 133 14.65 -5.83 9.48
N ALA A 134 13.86 -5.37 8.51
CA ALA A 134 12.53 -5.90 8.26
C ALA A 134 12.53 -7.39 7.91
N LEU A 135 13.41 -7.83 7.00
CA LEU A 135 13.50 -9.23 6.61
C LEU A 135 13.96 -10.12 7.77
N ASP A 136 14.95 -9.66 8.54
CA ASP A 136 15.48 -10.40 9.69
C ASP A 136 14.38 -10.58 10.75
N LEU A 137 13.63 -9.51 11.07
CA LEU A 137 12.53 -9.56 12.02
C LEU A 137 11.38 -10.46 11.57
N LEU A 138 10.95 -10.35 10.31
CA LEU A 138 9.88 -11.20 9.77
C LEU A 138 10.26 -12.68 9.81
N LYS A 139 11.50 -13.02 9.42
CA LYS A 139 12.01 -14.40 9.50
C LYS A 139 12.04 -14.91 10.94
N GLN A 140 12.53 -14.10 11.88
CA GLN A 140 12.58 -14.48 13.29
C GLN A 140 11.19 -14.71 13.88
N ILE A 141 10.23 -13.83 13.57
CA ILE A 141 8.85 -13.97 14.03
C ILE A 141 8.22 -15.24 13.43
N HIS A 142 8.36 -15.45 12.13
CA HIS A 142 7.82 -16.63 11.45
C HIS A 142 8.40 -17.95 12.00
N LEU A 143 9.71 -17.99 12.25
CA LEU A 143 10.36 -19.15 12.89
C LEU A 143 9.80 -19.42 14.29
N LYS A 144 9.68 -18.39 15.13
CA LYS A 144 9.11 -18.52 16.49
C LYS A 144 7.66 -18.97 16.47
N GLU A 145 6.87 -18.47 15.52
CA GLU A 145 5.48 -18.91 15.33
C GLU A 145 5.40 -20.38 14.91
N PHE A 146 6.26 -20.80 14.00
CA PHE A 146 6.35 -22.19 13.57
C PHE A 146 6.77 -23.12 14.72
N GLU A 147 7.80 -22.78 15.48
CA GLU A 147 8.25 -23.54 16.65
C GLU A 147 7.14 -23.68 17.68
N LYS A 148 6.38 -22.61 17.93
CA LYS A 148 5.21 -22.64 18.82
C LYS A 148 4.11 -23.56 18.30
N GLN A 149 3.82 -23.53 16.99
CA GLN A 149 2.85 -24.42 16.36
C GLN A 149 3.31 -25.88 16.43
N GLN A 150 4.60 -26.13 16.21
CA GLN A 150 5.19 -27.46 16.30
C GLN A 150 5.13 -28.02 17.72
N ALA A 151 5.40 -27.19 18.73
CA ALA A 151 5.32 -27.59 20.14
C ALA A 151 3.89 -27.95 20.58
N LEU A 152 2.87 -27.42 19.90
CA LEU A 152 1.45 -27.70 20.15
C LEU A 152 0.90 -28.86 19.31
N SER A 153 1.68 -29.40 18.37
CA SER A 153 1.27 -30.44 17.44
C SER A 153 1.97 -31.76 17.76
N ASP A 154 1.20 -32.83 17.93
CA ASP A 154 1.73 -34.19 18.10
C ASP A 154 2.44 -34.72 16.85
N LYS A 155 2.21 -34.08 15.69
CA LYS A 155 2.80 -34.47 14.40
C LYS A 155 3.84 -33.43 13.96
N PRO A 156 4.94 -33.86 13.30
CA PRO A 156 5.86 -32.96 12.62
C PRO A 156 5.12 -32.13 11.57
N LEU A 157 5.19 -30.80 11.70
CA LEU A 157 4.70 -29.85 10.73
C LEU A 157 5.79 -29.56 9.70
N GLU A 158 5.39 -29.36 8.46
CA GLU A 158 6.29 -28.94 7.40
C GLU A 158 6.57 -27.44 7.54
N PHE A 159 7.85 -27.05 7.61
CA PHE A 159 8.23 -25.65 7.58
C PHE A 159 8.07 -25.08 6.17
N LYS A 160 7.21 -24.07 6.03
CA LYS A 160 7.04 -23.32 4.79
C LYS A 160 7.59 -21.91 4.99
N GLU A 161 8.45 -21.46 4.09
CA GLU A 161 8.97 -20.09 4.16
C GLU A 161 7.84 -19.06 4.01
N GLY A 162 7.90 -18.01 4.83
CA GLY A 162 7.00 -16.87 4.72
C GLY A 162 7.23 -16.09 3.43
N GLN A 163 6.15 -15.61 2.83
CA GLN A 163 6.22 -14.67 1.72
C GLN A 163 6.13 -13.25 2.26
N TYR A 164 7.12 -12.42 1.92
CA TYR A 164 7.25 -11.07 2.47
C TYR A 164 7.01 -10.00 1.41
N LEU A 165 6.35 -8.92 1.81
CA LEU A 165 6.18 -7.72 0.98
C LEU A 165 6.62 -6.50 1.79
N LEU A 166 7.61 -5.79 1.27
CA LEU A 166 8.20 -4.62 1.90
C LEU A 166 8.00 -3.38 1.03
N GLY A 167 7.80 -2.23 1.67
CA GLY A 167 7.75 -0.96 0.95
C GLY A 167 7.06 0.15 1.72
N PHE A 168 6.75 1.22 1.00
CA PHE A 168 6.27 2.47 1.56
C PHE A 168 4.97 2.88 0.91
N HIS A 169 4.07 3.46 1.70
CA HIS A 169 2.98 4.22 1.13
C HIS A 169 3.50 5.50 0.48
N ARG A 170 2.97 5.84 -0.69
CA ARG A 170 3.30 7.10 -1.36
C ARG A 170 2.86 8.28 -0.50
N SER A 171 3.48 9.43 -0.75
CA SER A 171 3.28 10.65 0.03
C SER A 171 1.85 11.10 0.21
N PHE A 172 0.88 10.71 -0.63
CA PHE A 172 -0.54 11.04 -0.45
C PHE A 172 -1.32 9.98 0.35
N ALA A 173 -0.77 8.78 0.52
CA ALA A 173 -1.39 7.62 1.14
C ALA A 173 -0.87 7.31 2.57
N ILE A 174 0.07 8.10 3.10
CA ILE A 174 0.55 7.98 4.48
C ILE A 174 -0.39 8.67 5.48
N SER A 175 -0.55 8.07 6.65
CA SER A 175 -1.29 8.64 7.80
C SER A 175 -0.40 9.45 8.74
N VAL A 176 0.90 9.14 8.79
CA VAL A 176 1.92 9.83 9.61
C VAL A 176 2.98 10.38 8.68
N ASP A 177 3.34 11.65 8.85
CA ASP A 177 4.36 12.34 8.03
C ASP A 177 5.77 12.09 8.57
N HIS A 178 6.11 10.82 8.77
CA HIS A 178 7.44 10.32 9.12
C HIS A 178 7.65 9.02 8.36
N LEU A 179 8.80 8.84 7.74
CA LEU A 179 9.13 7.74 6.84
C LEU A 179 8.98 6.43 7.59
N HIS A 180 8.10 5.56 7.12
CA HIS A 180 7.90 4.25 7.72
C HIS A 180 7.75 3.22 6.62
N MET A 181 8.58 2.18 6.69
CA MET A 181 8.46 1.04 5.81
C MET A 181 7.48 0.05 6.42
N HIS A 182 6.48 -0.33 5.65
CA HIS A 182 5.63 -1.45 5.94
C HIS A 182 6.36 -2.74 5.59
N ALA A 183 6.38 -3.67 6.54
CA ALA A 183 6.88 -5.01 6.33
C ALA A 183 5.75 -6.01 6.62
N PHE A 184 5.27 -6.65 5.56
CA PHE A 184 4.16 -7.60 5.62
C PHE A 184 4.65 -9.03 5.45
N GLU A 185 4.10 -9.94 6.25
CA GLU A 185 4.08 -11.37 5.93
C GLU A 185 2.68 -11.75 5.43
N LEU A 186 2.64 -12.44 4.29
CA LEU A 186 1.39 -12.90 3.67
C LEU A 186 0.81 -14.12 4.41
N PRO A 187 -0.52 -14.34 4.32
CA PRO A 187 -1.51 -13.59 3.54
C PRO A 187 -2.04 -12.33 4.23
N PHE A 188 -2.68 -11.45 3.44
CA PHE A 188 -3.53 -10.39 3.97
C PHE A 188 -4.89 -10.93 4.43
N LYS A 189 -5.55 -10.22 5.33
CA LYS A 189 -6.91 -10.57 5.81
C LYS A 189 -7.94 -10.71 4.68
N SER A 190 -7.78 -9.96 3.58
CA SER A 190 -8.56 -10.14 2.35
C SER A 190 -7.81 -9.67 1.11
N THR A 191 -8.18 -10.19 -0.05
CA THR A 191 -7.64 -9.79 -1.37
C THR A 191 -7.92 -8.33 -1.69
N PHE A 192 -9.07 -7.80 -1.26
CA PHE A 192 -9.41 -6.38 -1.42
C PHE A 192 -8.48 -5.47 -0.61
N ILE A 193 -8.18 -5.85 0.65
CA ILE A 193 -7.24 -5.09 1.49
C ILE A 193 -5.85 -5.13 0.87
N TYR A 194 -5.39 -6.30 0.41
CA TYR A 194 -4.12 -6.42 -0.31
C TYR A 194 -4.07 -5.43 -1.47
N TRP A 195 -4.99 -5.52 -2.44
CA TRP A 195 -4.98 -4.65 -3.61
C TRP A 195 -5.01 -3.17 -3.23
N ARG A 196 -5.90 -2.76 -2.33
CA ARG A 196 -6.04 -1.34 -1.93
C ARG A 196 -4.78 -0.80 -1.25
N LYS A 197 -4.06 -1.65 -0.51
CA LYS A 197 -2.88 -1.25 0.27
C LYS A 197 -1.58 -1.38 -0.52
N THR A 198 -1.52 -2.28 -1.49
CA THR A 198 -0.26 -2.62 -2.17
C THR A 198 -0.27 -2.26 -3.65
N CYS A 199 -1.35 -1.67 -4.18
CA CYS A 199 -1.33 -1.23 -5.58
C CYS A 199 -0.29 -0.13 -5.81
N TRP A 200 0.30 -0.16 -7.01
CA TRP A 200 1.43 0.70 -7.41
C TRP A 200 1.18 2.21 -7.27
N ILE A 201 -0.09 2.61 -7.31
CA ILE A 201 -0.53 3.99 -7.10
C ILE A 201 -0.28 4.41 -5.65
N PHE A 202 -0.60 3.57 -4.67
CA PHE A 202 -0.49 3.90 -3.25
C PHE A 202 0.78 3.36 -2.59
N PHE A 203 1.45 2.40 -3.20
CA PHE A 203 2.56 1.67 -2.61
C PHE A 203 3.76 1.61 -3.56
N MET A 204 4.95 1.84 -3.02
CA MET A 204 6.23 1.68 -3.69
C MET A 204 7.02 0.60 -2.96
N LYS A 205 7.43 -0.45 -3.66
CA LYS A 205 8.28 -1.49 -3.06
C LYS A 205 9.65 -0.92 -2.71
N ILE A 206 10.26 -1.46 -1.66
CA ILE A 206 11.59 -1.01 -1.23
C ILE A 206 12.65 -1.24 -2.30
N GLU A 207 12.56 -2.33 -3.07
CA GLU A 207 13.49 -2.64 -4.15
C GLU A 207 13.42 -1.59 -5.27
N ASP A 208 12.20 -1.18 -5.63
CA ASP A 208 11.96 -0.13 -6.64
C ASP A 208 12.51 1.22 -6.17
N LEU A 209 12.32 1.55 -4.88
CA LEU A 209 12.82 2.80 -4.30
C LEU A 209 14.36 2.82 -4.23
N ILE A 210 14.98 1.73 -3.79
CA ILE A 210 16.44 1.58 -3.75
C ILE A 210 17.00 1.75 -5.16
N SER A 211 16.47 1.03 -6.15
CA SER A 211 16.92 1.15 -7.55
C SER A 211 16.74 2.56 -8.10
N TYR A 212 15.65 3.23 -7.74
CA TYR A 212 15.42 4.62 -8.13
C TYR A 212 16.50 5.56 -7.56
N ILE A 213 16.80 5.46 -6.25
CA ILE A 213 17.80 6.30 -5.58
C ILE A 213 19.21 6.02 -6.13
N GLU A 214 19.58 4.75 -6.33
CA GLU A 214 20.86 4.36 -6.94
C GLU A 214 21.06 5.04 -8.30
N LYS A 215 20.06 4.97 -9.19
CA LYS A 215 20.10 5.63 -10.50
C LYS A 215 20.18 7.15 -10.41
N GLN A 216 19.65 7.78 -9.35
CA GLN A 216 19.80 9.22 -9.16
C GLN A 216 21.22 9.59 -8.73
N ILE A 217 21.80 8.82 -7.81
CA ILE A 217 23.20 9.00 -7.37
C ILE A 217 24.15 8.84 -8.55
N GLU A 218 24.00 7.79 -9.35
CA GLU A 218 24.82 7.56 -10.55
C GLU A 218 24.76 8.73 -11.53
N ARG A 219 23.56 9.27 -11.80
CA ARG A 219 23.36 10.43 -12.67
C ARG A 219 24.04 11.69 -12.12
N GLN A 220 24.01 11.89 -10.81
CA GLN A 220 24.71 13.02 -10.17
C GLN A 220 26.23 12.88 -10.29
N LEU A 221 26.76 11.66 -10.11
CA LEU A 221 28.20 11.39 -10.28
C LEU A 221 28.65 11.60 -11.72
N GLN A 222 27.90 11.08 -12.71
CA GLN A 222 28.20 11.26 -14.13
C GLN A 222 28.28 12.74 -14.51
N ARG A 223 27.32 13.56 -14.04
CA ARG A 223 27.32 15.01 -14.27
C ARG A 223 28.55 15.69 -13.70
N LYS A 224 29.04 15.29 -12.52
CA LYS A 224 30.24 15.88 -11.90
C LYS A 224 31.53 15.56 -12.65
N VAL A 225 31.57 14.45 -13.40
CA VAL A 225 32.75 14.04 -14.19
C VAL A 225 32.79 14.72 -15.56
N THR A 226 31.66 15.25 -16.04
CA THR A 226 31.55 15.89 -17.37
C THR A 226 31.85 17.39 -17.38
N PHE A 227 32.11 18.01 -16.23
CA PHE A 227 32.53 19.41 -16.07
C PHE A 227 33.92 19.46 -15.44
#